data_AF-A0A5N9DNH4-F1
#
_entry.id   AF-A0A5N9DNH4-F1
#
_cell.length_a   1.000
_cell.length_b   1.000
_cell.length_c   1.000
_cell.angle_alpha   90.00
_cell.angle_beta   90.00
_cell.angle_gamma   90.00
#
_symmetry.space_group_name_H-M   'P 1'
#
loop_
_entity.id
_entity.type
_entity.pdbx_description
1 polymer ?
#
loop_
_entity_poly.entity_id
_entity_poly.type
_entity_poly.pdbx_seq_one_letter_code
_entity_poly.pdbx_strand_id
1 'polypeptide(L)'
;MNTVSRSLRAPVVGFAIHEPVHSDPPQIEVDAEMPYETVHSAVLDGWRVVSFPAQRVDGDPEVVGVFGYEFILEQMVEIDA
;
A
#
# COMPACT_ATOMS: atom_id res chain seq x y z
N MET A 1 -2.34 -8.45 -17.58
CA MET A 1 -3.15 -7.52 -16.75
C MET A 1 -2.48 -6.16 -16.80
N ASN A 2 -3.25 -5.08 -16.95
CA ASN A 2 -2.72 -3.72 -17.16
C ASN A 2 -2.37 -3.10 -15.78
N THR A 3 -1.12 -3.27 -15.34
CA THR A 3 -0.61 -2.86 -14.01
C THR A 3 -0.40 -1.34 -13.88
N VAL A 4 -0.92 -0.53 -14.80
CA VAL A 4 -0.61 0.91 -14.90
C VAL A 4 -1.73 1.81 -14.34
N SER A 5 -2.69 1.26 -13.59
CA SER A 5 -3.84 2.02 -13.10
C SER A 5 -3.59 2.65 -11.73
N ARG A 6 -3.75 3.98 -11.61
CA ARG A 6 -3.81 4.73 -10.33
C ARG A 6 -5.13 4.51 -9.57
N SER A 7 -5.87 3.47 -9.93
CA SER A 7 -7.18 3.19 -9.36
C SER A 7 -7.02 2.55 -7.99
N LEU A 8 -7.83 2.98 -7.02
CA LEU A 8 -7.97 2.30 -5.72
C LEU A 8 -8.41 0.83 -5.86
N ARG A 9 -8.92 0.44 -7.03
CA ARG A 9 -9.37 -0.92 -7.35
C ARG A 9 -8.28 -1.77 -8.01
N ALA A 10 -7.07 -1.24 -8.23
CA ALA A 10 -5.96 -2.03 -8.70
C ALA A 10 -5.55 -3.06 -7.61
N PRO A 11 -5.11 -4.26 -7.99
CA PRO A 11 -4.64 -5.25 -7.02
C PRO A 11 -3.45 -4.73 -6.21
N VAL A 12 -3.45 -5.00 -4.90
CA VAL A 12 -2.27 -4.76 -4.06
C VAL A 12 -1.25 -5.86 -4.31
N VAL A 13 0.00 -5.48 -4.56
CA VAL A 13 1.12 -6.41 -4.85
C VAL A 13 2.14 -6.48 -3.71
N GLY A 14 2.04 -5.59 -2.73
CA GLY A 14 2.89 -5.54 -1.55
C GLY A 14 2.34 -4.54 -0.54
N PHE A 15 2.62 -4.77 0.74
CA PHE A 15 2.23 -3.87 1.83
C PHE A 15 3.25 -3.93 2.96
N ALA A 16 3.23 -2.92 3.82
CA ALA A 16 3.92 -2.90 5.11
C ALA A 16 3.04 -2.16 6.12
N ILE A 17 2.95 -2.69 7.34
CA ILE A 17 2.21 -2.05 8.45
C ILE A 17 3.23 -1.35 9.35
N HIS A 18 2.95 -0.08 9.66
CA HIS A 18 3.79 0.74 10.53
C HIS A 18 3.03 1.07 11.81
N GLU A 19 3.52 0.56 12.93
CA GLU A 19 3.05 1.01 14.24
C GLU A 19 3.70 2.35 14.61
N PRO A 20 3.01 3.26 15.31
CA PRO A 20 3.52 4.59 15.68
C PRO A 20 4.48 4.52 16.90
N VAL A 21 5.44 3.59 16.86
CA VAL A 21 6.47 3.39 17.89
C VAL A 21 7.85 3.47 17.26
N HIS A 22 8.89 3.67 18.07
CA HIS A 22 10.26 3.56 17.58
C HIS A 22 10.57 2.10 17.24
N SER A 23 10.69 1.81 15.95
CA SER A 23 11.09 0.50 15.41
C SER A 23 12.00 0.67 14.20
N ASP A 24 12.62 -0.43 13.77
CA ASP A 24 13.22 -0.49 12.45
C ASP A 24 12.14 -0.28 11.37
N PRO A 25 12.49 0.26 10.18
CA PRO A 25 11.54 0.40 9.08
C PRO A 25 11.02 -0.98 8.66
N PRO A 26 9.69 -1.22 8.73
CA PRO A 26 9.14 -2.48 8.28
C PRO A 26 9.40 -2.64 6.78
N GLN A 27 9.75 -3.86 6.40
CA GLN A 27 10.03 -4.24 5.02
C GLN A 27 8.78 -4.85 4.42
N ILE A 28 8.63 -4.74 3.09
CA ILE A 28 7.62 -5.54 2.38
C ILE A 28 8.06 -7.00 2.49
N GLU A 29 7.32 -7.78 3.26
CA GLU A 29 7.57 -9.21 3.42
C GLU A 29 7.03 -9.97 2.20
N VAL A 30 7.83 -10.87 1.63
CA VAL A 30 7.48 -11.63 0.42
C VAL A 30 6.37 -12.65 0.68
N ASP A 31 6.33 -13.20 1.89
CA ASP A 31 5.40 -14.27 2.30
C ASP A 31 4.28 -13.78 3.23
N ALA A 32 4.14 -12.46 3.41
CA ALA A 32 3.06 -11.91 4.21
C ALA A 32 1.70 -12.14 3.52
N GLU A 33 0.74 -12.66 4.29
CA GLU A 33 -0.63 -12.79 3.82
C GLU A 33 -1.21 -11.39 3.59
N MET A 34 -1.63 -11.12 2.35
CA MET A 34 -2.16 -9.82 1.96
C MET A 34 -3.51 -9.58 2.67
N PRO A 35 -3.64 -8.55 3.53
CA PRO A 35 -4.87 -8.33 4.28
C PRO A 35 -6.01 -7.80 3.40
N TYR A 36 -5.68 -7.19 2.25
CA TYR A 36 -6.66 -6.58 1.35
C TYR A 36 -6.30 -6.82 -0.11
N GLU A 37 -7.27 -7.25 -0.92
CA GLU A 37 -7.07 -7.44 -2.37
C GLU A 37 -6.81 -6.13 -3.11
N THR A 38 -7.39 -5.03 -2.63
CA THR A 38 -7.30 -3.68 -3.21
C THR A 38 -7.17 -2.60 -2.13
N VAL A 39 -6.68 -1.41 -2.51
CA VAL A 39 -6.71 -0.24 -1.61
C VAL A 39 -8.16 0.12 -1.24
N HIS A 40 -9.10 -0.07 -2.16
CA HIS A 40 -10.52 0.16 -1.92
C HIS A 40 -11.07 -0.75 -0.81
N SER A 41 -10.66 -2.03 -0.74
CA SER A 41 -11.09 -2.92 0.36
C SER A 41 -10.55 -2.46 1.72
N ALA A 42 -9.31 -1.95 1.79
CA ALA A 42 -8.79 -1.35 3.02
C ALA A 42 -9.59 -0.10 3.43
N VAL A 43 -9.97 0.73 2.46
CA VAL A 43 -10.79 1.93 2.72
C VAL A 43 -12.18 1.56 3.25
N LEU A 44 -12.80 0.49 2.74
CA LEU A 44 -14.07 -0.01 3.26
C LEU A 44 -13.95 -0.52 4.71
N ASP A 45 -12.76 -0.96 5.12
CA ASP A 45 -12.43 -1.41 6.47
C ASP A 45 -12.02 -0.27 7.41
N GLY A 46 -12.19 0.98 6.98
CA GLY A 46 -11.96 2.17 7.82
C GLY A 46 -10.56 2.77 7.73
N TRP A 47 -9.70 2.26 6.86
CA TRP A 47 -8.43 2.94 6.56
C TRP A 47 -8.67 4.22 5.76
N ARG A 48 -7.95 5.29 6.08
CA ARG A 48 -8.02 6.58 5.39
C ARG A 48 -6.77 6.79 4.54
N VAL A 49 -6.95 7.15 3.27
CA VAL A 49 -5.84 7.56 2.40
C VAL A 49 -5.28 8.90 2.89
N VAL A 50 -4.00 8.93 3.22
CA VAL A 50 -3.29 10.14 3.67
C VAL A 50 -2.35 10.70 2.61
N SER A 51 -1.88 9.85 1.69
CA SER A 51 -1.13 10.29 0.51
C SER A 51 -1.55 9.49 -0.71
N PHE A 52 -1.92 10.21 -1.77
CA PHE A 52 -2.06 9.63 -3.09
C PHE A 52 -0.67 9.39 -3.70
N PRO A 53 -0.54 8.38 -4.58
CA PRO A 53 0.72 8.04 -5.19
C PRO A 53 1.31 9.23 -5.95
N ALA A 54 2.49 9.68 -5.51
CA ALA A 54 3.40 10.38 -6.40
C ALA A 54 4.03 9.32 -7.30
N GLN A 55 4.04 9.53 -8.62
CA GLN A 55 4.78 8.67 -9.53
C GLN A 55 6.26 8.75 -9.13
N ARG A 56 6.75 7.73 -8.43
CA ARG A 56 8.17 7.61 -8.10
C ARG A 56 8.81 6.89 -9.27
N VAL A 57 9.72 7.60 -9.95
CA VAL A 57 10.61 7.16 -11.03
C VAL A 57 10.16 7.56 -12.45
N ASP A 58 11.00 8.38 -13.10
CA ASP A 58 11.16 8.43 -14.55
C ASP A 58 12.02 7.22 -14.94
N GLY A 59 11.42 6.18 -15.51
CA GLY A 59 12.13 4.96 -15.85
C GLY A 59 11.25 4.02 -16.65
N ASP A 60 11.88 3.26 -17.56
CA ASP A 60 11.17 2.35 -18.44
C ASP A 60 10.51 1.22 -17.63
N PRO A 61 9.17 1.12 -17.63
CA PRO A 61 8.45 0.08 -16.91
C PRO A 61 8.84 -1.34 -17.29
N GLU A 62 9.25 -1.56 -18.54
CA GLU A 62 9.63 -2.88 -19.01
C GLU A 62 10.95 -3.34 -18.36
N VAL A 63 11.77 -2.40 -17.89
CA VAL A 63 13.05 -2.66 -17.21
C VAL A 63 12.86 -2.83 -15.70
N VAL A 64 11.96 -2.08 -15.08
CA VAL A 64 11.75 -2.07 -13.61
C VAL A 64 10.71 -3.11 -13.17
N GLY A 65 9.89 -3.62 -14.09
CA GLY A 65 8.95 -4.73 -13.84
C GLY A 65 7.73 -4.37 -12.98
N VAL A 66 7.70 -3.19 -12.35
CA VAL A 66 6.60 -2.71 -11.50
C VAL A 66 6.46 -1.19 -11.63
N PHE A 67 5.39 -0.72 -12.26
CA PHE A 67 4.84 0.62 -11.98
C PHE A 67 3.95 0.51 -10.75
N GLY A 68 4.58 0.43 -9.58
CA GLY A 68 3.86 0.40 -8.32
C GLY A 68 3.44 1.82 -7.96
N TYR A 69 2.14 2.08 -7.96
CA TYR A 69 1.62 3.26 -7.29
C TYR A 69 1.52 2.95 -5.79
N GLU A 70 2.23 3.72 -4.97
CA GLU A 70 2.20 3.58 -3.53
C GLU A 70 1.11 4.46 -2.92
N PHE A 71 0.24 3.87 -2.11
CA PHE A 71 -0.71 4.61 -1.28
C PHE A 71 -0.24 4.57 0.17
N ILE A 72 -0.29 5.71 0.85
CA ILE A 72 -0.09 5.76 2.30
C ILE A 72 -1.47 5.87 2.93
N LEU A 73 -1.77 4.95 3.85
CA LEU A 73 -3.02 4.90 4.59
C LEU A 73 -2.74 4.96 6.09
N GLU A 74 -3.71 5.45 6.85
CA GLU A 74 -3.72 5.35 8.31
C GLU A 74 -5.06 4.78 8.78
N GLN A 75 -5.06 4.12 9.94
CA GLN A 75 -6.27 3.67 10.62
C GLN A 75 -6.19 4.12 12.07
N MET A 76 -7.29 4.67 12.60
CA MET A 76 -7.43 4.94 14.02
C MET A 76 -8.12 3.75 14.65
N VAL A 77 -7.47 3.12 15.63
CA VAL A 77 -8.02 2.00 16.39
C VAL A 77 -8.19 2.41 17.86
N GLU A 78 -9.34 2.08 18.44
CA GLU A 78 -9.57 2.25 19.87
C GLU A 78 -8.97 1.04 20.60
N ILE A 79 -8.17 1.31 21.64
CA ILE A 79 -7.53 0.26 22.45
C ILE A 79 -8.16 0.35 23.85
N ASP A 80 -8.89 -0.69 24.25
CA ASP A 80 -9.37 -0.83 25.62
C ASP A 80 -8.15 -0.94 26.57
N ALA A 81 -8.11 -0.09 27.60
CA ALA A 81 -7.02 0.01 28.56
C ALA A 81 -7.14 -0.99 29.73
#